data_AF-A0A182Y3Z8-F1
#
_entry.id   AF-A0A182Y3Z8-F1
#
_cell.length_a   1.000
_cell.length_b   1.000
_cell.length_c   1.000
_cell.angle_alpha   90.00
_cell.angle_beta   90.00
_cell.angle_gamma   90.00
#
_symmetry.space_group_name_H-M   'P 1'
#
loop_
_entity.id
_entity.type
_entity.pdbx_description
1 polymer ?
#
loop_
_entity_poly.entity_id
_entity_poly.type
_entity_poly.pdbx_seq_one_letter_code
_entity_poly.pdbx_strand_id
1 'polypeptide(L)'
;MVRLVLHEVRYVLIVMFYSTRCLTAKIQNSLVDKYIYWFLTLIPIAMLCVPQFAYLLVDSKGLIDFVSVLVPFTEILLTNLKMIICNIKREKIIKLINEIQAEWTEYQKSDQHEIQSLITSTAKKTRIFVIIYTASFVLICLEYASMPLFKFVYFSLFSENHANFIVTIPYSSSTDTSTSFSLTYFFVMIAVYMLALTLSGFDSLFATLAMHITTMFQFLKIEIDQLGSDMRAGTGRAELRDKMKRIILKHKTNLSLIEELEDGFSFYLMVQFLTSSFVVCVVFYELTIVFGWNEDTFKTLTYLPGAILQLYLFCWYAQNITEEARLVSDHIYNTPWYLCDLPLQKTILTFMVKAQKPTGVTASKFYMVTLQSFQRYNETMAEGTYEYECMRAELLGLAHPSREEFEEKQKLRQETEAEEQLTEQLKEMDLQEESVQGTSGKMDELNSILTATQQKINKFKVACGSLTSLLKLRPSTPSNEPPVGGSEGKSINDALDTLDTMKDLNDASDATVTKAAAKDLGTKVTSQLDKLDSLLYKADNATYSMKHQTDQMKKIAK
;
A
#
# COMPACT_ATOMS: atom_id res chain seq x y z
N MET A 1 20.99 -38.48 -3.02
CA MET A 1 21.05 -37.06 -3.46
C MET A 1 19.76 -36.70 -4.24
N VAL A 2 18.55 -36.87 -3.64
CA VAL A 2 17.30 -37.04 -4.43
C VAL A 2 16.23 -35.94 -4.26
N ARG A 3 16.37 -34.91 -3.40
CA ARG A 3 15.29 -33.89 -3.24
C ARG A 3 15.81 -32.49 -2.89
N LEU A 4 16.44 -31.82 -3.85
CA LEU A 4 17.12 -30.53 -3.64
C LEU A 4 16.12 -29.36 -3.45
N VAL A 5 15.15 -29.22 -4.36
CA VAL A 5 14.07 -28.20 -4.29
C VAL A 5 13.27 -28.30 -3.00
N LEU A 6 12.92 -29.53 -2.61
CA LEU A 6 12.15 -29.77 -1.40
C LEU A 6 12.96 -29.41 -0.15
N HIS A 7 14.28 -29.59 -0.14
CA HIS A 7 15.12 -29.24 1.00
C HIS A 7 15.29 -27.71 1.14
N GLU A 8 15.35 -26.99 0.03
CA GLU A 8 15.42 -25.53 -0.01
C GLU A 8 14.11 -24.90 0.46
N VAL A 9 12.99 -25.32 -0.13
CA VAL A 9 11.67 -24.85 0.27
C VAL A 9 11.36 -25.27 1.71
N ARG A 10 11.81 -26.45 2.16
CA ARG A 10 11.69 -26.86 3.57
C ARG A 10 12.50 -26.00 4.51
N TYR A 11 13.72 -25.62 4.15
CA TYR A 11 14.52 -24.73 4.99
C TYR A 11 13.81 -23.39 5.17
N VAL A 12 13.27 -22.84 4.07
CA VAL A 12 12.44 -21.63 4.11
C VAL A 12 11.18 -21.82 4.96
N LEU A 13 10.45 -22.93 4.78
CA LEU A 13 9.24 -23.24 5.55
C LEU A 13 9.54 -23.49 7.03
N ILE A 14 10.67 -24.10 7.37
CA ILE A 14 11.15 -24.30 8.75
C ILE A 14 11.48 -22.95 9.38
N VAL A 15 12.15 -22.06 8.64
CA VAL A 15 12.39 -20.67 9.06
C VAL A 15 11.06 -19.92 9.28
N MET A 16 10.03 -20.24 8.50
CA MET A 16 8.65 -19.76 8.70
C MET A 16 7.84 -20.58 9.74
N PHE A 17 8.47 -21.48 10.51
CA PHE A 17 7.83 -22.35 11.50
C PHE A 17 6.71 -23.28 10.97
N TYR A 18 6.62 -23.48 9.66
CA TYR A 18 5.85 -24.58 9.07
C TYR A 18 6.62 -25.89 9.25
N SER A 19 6.41 -26.56 10.38
CA SER A 19 6.97 -27.89 10.65
C SER A 19 6.19 -28.99 9.90
N THR A 20 6.10 -28.87 8.57
CA THR A 20 5.49 -29.91 7.72
C THR A 20 6.35 -31.18 7.80
N ARG A 21 5.90 -32.17 8.58
CA ARG A 21 6.49 -33.52 8.78
C ARG A 21 7.61 -33.86 7.79
N CYS A 22 8.86 -33.68 8.23
CA CYS A 22 10.10 -33.58 7.44
C CYS A 22 10.48 -34.74 6.48
N LEU A 23 9.63 -35.75 6.26
CA LEU A 23 10.00 -37.00 5.57
C LEU A 23 9.07 -37.43 4.42
N THR A 24 7.98 -36.71 4.12
CA THR A 24 7.07 -37.08 3.02
C THR A 24 7.54 -36.59 1.64
N ALA A 25 7.09 -37.24 0.56
CA ALA A 25 7.47 -36.92 -0.83
C ALA A 25 6.72 -35.71 -1.42
N LYS A 26 5.57 -35.33 -0.85
CA LYS A 26 4.79 -34.14 -1.19
C LYS A 26 4.58 -33.29 0.06
N ILE A 27 4.57 -31.98 -0.08
CA ILE A 27 4.20 -31.07 1.02
C ILE A 27 2.70 -31.19 1.23
N GLN A 28 2.30 -31.57 2.45
CA GLN A 28 0.88 -31.74 2.81
C GLN A 28 0.36 -30.53 3.58
N ASN A 29 -0.91 -30.18 3.34
CA ASN A 29 -1.61 -29.17 4.13
C ASN A 29 -2.04 -29.77 5.48
N SER A 30 -1.14 -29.73 6.47
CA SER A 30 -1.44 -30.12 7.85
C SER A 30 -2.23 -29.02 8.55
N LEU A 31 -3.39 -29.38 9.12
CA LEU A 31 -4.21 -28.50 9.96
C LEU A 31 -3.47 -28.10 11.24
N VAL A 32 -2.63 -28.98 11.78
CA VAL A 32 -1.81 -28.68 12.98
C VAL A 32 -0.85 -27.54 12.68
N ASP A 33 -0.18 -27.59 11.54
CA ASP A 33 0.78 -26.55 11.13
C ASP A 33 0.05 -25.22 10.89
N LYS A 34 -1.21 -25.26 10.40
CA LYS A 34 -2.06 -24.08 10.25
C LYS A 34 -2.38 -23.43 11.61
N TYR A 35 -2.72 -24.22 12.62
CA TYR A 35 -3.00 -23.71 13.97
C TYR A 35 -1.74 -23.20 14.66
N ILE A 36 -0.61 -23.91 14.53
CA ILE A 36 0.69 -23.45 15.03
C ILE A 36 1.05 -22.11 14.38
N TYR A 37 0.92 -21.99 13.06
CA TYR A 37 1.24 -20.77 12.35
C TYR A 37 0.35 -19.60 12.79
N TRP A 38 -0.96 -19.80 12.93
CA TRP A 38 -1.87 -18.78 13.49
C TRP A 38 -1.50 -18.35 14.91
N PHE A 39 -1.13 -19.32 15.76
CA PHE A 39 -0.68 -19.02 17.12
C PHE A 39 0.61 -18.19 17.11
N LEU A 40 1.58 -18.53 16.25
CA LEU A 40 2.82 -17.78 16.11
C LEU A 40 2.58 -16.37 15.51
N THR A 41 1.60 -16.20 14.63
CA THR A 41 1.19 -14.87 14.12
C THR A 41 0.58 -14.00 15.21
N LEU A 42 -0.13 -14.57 16.19
CA LEU A 42 -0.74 -13.80 17.28
C LEU A 42 0.29 -13.20 18.25
N ILE A 43 1.47 -13.82 18.40
CA ILE A 43 2.50 -13.37 19.36
C ILE A 43 3.03 -11.97 19.00
N PRO A 44 3.52 -11.68 17.77
CA PRO A 44 3.95 -10.33 17.39
C PRO A 44 2.81 -9.30 17.40
N ILE A 45 1.58 -9.71 17.07
CA ILE A 45 0.41 -8.80 17.14
C ILE A 45 0.19 -8.33 18.57
N ALA A 46 0.13 -9.26 19.52
CA ALA A 46 -0.14 -8.95 20.92
C ALA A 46 1.03 -8.22 21.59
N MET A 47 2.27 -8.64 21.31
CA MET A 47 3.46 -8.17 22.04
C MET A 47 4.14 -6.94 21.42
N LEU A 48 3.93 -6.66 20.12
CA LEU A 48 4.56 -5.54 19.42
C LEU A 48 3.54 -4.57 18.83
N CYS A 49 2.58 -5.07 18.05
CA CYS A 49 1.64 -4.21 17.31
C CYS A 49 0.70 -3.43 18.24
N VAL A 50 0.08 -4.10 19.23
CA VAL A 50 -0.84 -3.44 20.18
C VAL A 50 -0.11 -2.41 21.07
N PRO A 51 1.05 -2.71 21.68
CA PRO A 51 1.77 -1.72 22.48
C PRO A 51 2.28 -0.53 21.65
N GLN A 52 2.74 -0.75 20.41
CA GLN A 52 3.14 0.32 19.49
C GLN A 52 2.00 1.24 19.13
N PHE A 53 0.85 0.66 18.80
CA PHE A 53 -0.34 1.43 18.48
C PHE A 53 -0.83 2.25 19.69
N ALA A 54 -0.80 1.65 20.89
CA ALA A 54 -1.15 2.36 22.12
C ALA A 54 -0.20 3.53 22.41
N TYR A 55 1.11 3.34 22.22
CA TYR A 55 2.10 4.40 22.38
C TYR A 55 1.87 5.56 21.39
N LEU A 56 1.61 5.24 20.12
CA LEU A 56 1.30 6.25 19.10
C LEU A 56 0.07 7.10 19.48
N LEU A 57 -0.95 6.51 20.10
CA LEU A 57 -2.18 7.23 20.47
C LEU A 57 -2.07 8.05 21.77
N VAL A 58 -1.31 7.57 22.75
CA VAL A 58 -1.36 8.10 24.13
C VAL A 58 -0.14 8.96 24.47
N ASP A 59 1.05 8.58 24.02
CA ASP A 59 2.32 9.14 24.51
C ASP A 59 3.12 9.92 23.46
N SER A 60 2.71 9.91 22.19
CA SER A 60 3.38 10.69 21.14
C SER A 60 3.09 12.20 21.30
N LYS A 61 3.93 12.87 22.08
CA LYS A 61 3.79 14.32 22.37
C LYS A 61 4.53 15.20 21.37
N GLY A 62 5.44 14.63 20.58
CA GLY A 62 6.24 15.33 19.57
C GLY A 62 6.24 14.63 18.21
N LEU A 63 6.38 15.42 17.14
CA LEU A 63 6.38 14.94 15.75
C LEU A 63 7.52 13.93 15.48
N ILE A 64 8.69 14.14 16.09
CA ILE A 64 9.87 13.28 15.93
C ILE A 64 9.64 11.91 16.60
N ASP A 65 9.09 11.90 17.81
CA ASP A 65 8.74 10.66 18.53
C ASP A 65 7.63 9.89 17.81
N PHE A 66 6.70 10.61 17.16
CA PHE A 66 5.66 10.00 16.33
C PHE A 66 6.25 9.32 15.09
N VAL A 67 7.08 10.05 14.33
CA VAL A 67 7.70 9.56 13.08
C VAL A 67 8.62 8.35 13.33
N SER A 68 9.45 8.41 14.38
CA SER A 68 10.37 7.32 14.73
C SER A 68 9.66 6.01 15.14
N VAL A 69 8.42 6.08 15.66
CA VAL A 69 7.61 4.89 15.99
C VAL A 69 6.73 4.45 14.82
N LEU A 70 6.35 5.37 13.93
CA LEU A 70 5.49 5.10 12.79
C LEU A 70 6.12 4.10 11.80
N VAL A 71 7.42 4.20 11.54
CA VAL A 71 8.13 3.30 10.61
C VAL A 71 8.15 1.85 11.14
N PRO A 72 8.63 1.56 12.37
CA PRO A 72 8.56 0.22 12.96
C PRO A 72 7.13 -0.33 13.02
N PHE A 73 6.14 0.50 13.39
CA PHE A 73 4.74 0.09 13.45
C PHE A 73 4.23 -0.36 12.07
N THR A 74 4.53 0.42 11.04
CA THR A 74 4.12 0.13 9.67
C THR A 74 4.74 -1.18 9.16
N GLU A 75 6.02 -1.43 9.46
CA GLU A 75 6.71 -2.68 9.10
C GLU A 75 6.17 -3.91 9.85
N ILE A 76 5.83 -3.74 11.14
CA ILE A 76 5.19 -4.79 11.93
C ILE A 76 3.81 -5.11 11.37
N LEU A 77 3.02 -4.09 11.01
CA LEU A 77 1.72 -4.28 10.38
C LEU A 77 1.86 -5.01 9.04
N LEU A 78 2.81 -4.59 8.20
CA LEU A 78 3.10 -5.21 6.91
C LEU A 78 3.48 -6.68 7.09
N THR A 79 4.40 -7.00 7.99
CA THR A 79 4.85 -8.38 8.23
C THR A 79 3.72 -9.28 8.73
N ASN A 80 2.88 -8.77 9.63
CA ASN A 80 1.69 -9.50 10.07
C ASN A 80 0.71 -9.74 8.91
N LEU A 81 0.52 -8.76 8.04
CA LEU A 81 -0.26 -8.93 6.82
C LEU A 81 0.35 -9.99 5.89
N LYS A 82 1.69 -10.04 5.71
CA LYS A 82 2.36 -11.11 4.94
C LYS A 82 2.01 -12.49 5.50
N MET A 83 2.10 -12.66 6.82
CA MET A 83 1.76 -13.92 7.48
C MET A 83 0.31 -14.31 7.24
N ILE A 84 -0.63 -13.38 7.41
CA ILE A 84 -2.06 -13.62 7.19
C ILE A 84 -2.31 -14.04 5.73
N ILE A 85 -1.76 -13.30 4.76
CA ILE A 85 -1.90 -13.61 3.33
C ILE A 85 -1.30 -14.98 3.02
N CYS A 86 -0.08 -15.27 3.51
CA CYS A 86 0.59 -16.56 3.32
C CYS A 86 -0.29 -17.71 3.79
N ASN A 87 -0.95 -17.56 4.94
CA ASN A 87 -1.78 -18.60 5.51
C ASN A 87 -3.12 -18.76 4.79
N ILE A 88 -3.73 -17.66 4.33
CA ILE A 88 -4.95 -17.68 3.50
C ILE A 88 -4.68 -18.35 2.15
N LYS A 89 -3.54 -18.02 1.52
CA LYS A 89 -3.12 -18.53 0.20
C LYS A 89 -2.31 -19.82 0.27
N ARG A 90 -2.14 -20.40 1.47
CA ARG A 90 -1.32 -21.60 1.76
C ARG A 90 -1.59 -22.75 0.80
N GLU A 91 -2.85 -23.04 0.52
CA GLU A 91 -3.22 -24.14 -0.39
C GLU A 91 -2.69 -23.93 -1.81
N LYS A 92 -2.80 -22.70 -2.33
CA LYS A 92 -2.30 -22.34 -3.65
C LYS A 92 -0.77 -22.42 -3.71
N ILE A 93 -0.10 -21.88 -2.68
CA ILE A 93 1.36 -21.94 -2.57
C ILE A 93 1.87 -23.38 -2.51
N ILE A 94 1.23 -24.26 -1.72
CA ILE A 94 1.58 -25.69 -1.69
C ILE A 94 1.35 -26.36 -3.04
N LYS A 95 0.25 -26.05 -3.72
CA LYS A 95 -0.05 -26.58 -5.04
C LYS A 95 1.08 -26.25 -6.01
N LEU A 96 1.45 -24.97 -6.09
CA LEU A 96 2.56 -24.47 -6.89
C LEU A 96 3.88 -25.18 -6.56
N ILE A 97 4.24 -25.32 -5.28
CA ILE A 97 5.47 -26.03 -4.87
C ILE A 97 5.44 -27.48 -5.36
N ASN A 98 4.33 -28.19 -5.20
CA ASN A 98 4.21 -29.59 -5.60
C ASN A 98 4.26 -29.74 -7.13
N GLU A 99 3.72 -28.79 -7.89
CA GLU A 99 3.79 -28.80 -9.36
C GLU A 99 5.23 -28.56 -9.84
N ILE A 100 5.92 -27.54 -9.31
CA ILE A 100 7.35 -27.30 -9.59
C ILE A 100 8.17 -28.55 -9.24
N GLN A 101 7.90 -29.17 -8.10
CA GLN A 101 8.63 -30.36 -7.68
C GLN A 101 8.41 -31.55 -8.62
N ALA A 102 7.19 -31.74 -9.13
CA ALA A 102 6.87 -32.82 -10.05
C ALA A 102 7.66 -32.68 -11.36
N GLU A 103 7.63 -31.49 -11.96
CA GLU A 103 8.38 -31.16 -13.17
C GLU A 103 9.90 -31.29 -12.93
N TRP A 104 10.39 -30.77 -11.81
CA TRP A 104 11.82 -30.82 -11.46
C TRP A 104 12.34 -32.26 -11.34
N THR A 105 11.51 -33.16 -10.82
CA THR A 105 11.86 -34.57 -10.66
C THR A 105 12.02 -35.27 -12.01
N GLU A 106 11.32 -34.82 -13.06
CA GLU A 106 11.53 -35.31 -14.43
C GLU A 106 12.90 -34.87 -14.94
N TYR A 107 13.23 -33.59 -14.84
CA TYR A 107 14.52 -33.04 -15.27
C TYR A 107 15.72 -33.63 -14.53
N GLN A 108 15.57 -33.93 -13.25
CA GLN A 108 16.62 -34.52 -12.44
C GLN A 108 17.03 -35.93 -12.92
N LYS A 109 16.16 -36.64 -13.66
CA LYS A 109 16.46 -37.94 -14.26
C LYS A 109 17.19 -37.83 -15.60
N SER A 110 17.32 -36.64 -16.18
CA SER A 110 18.03 -36.45 -17.44
C SER A 110 19.53 -36.64 -17.26
N ASP A 111 20.17 -37.40 -18.15
CA ASP A 111 21.64 -37.61 -18.15
C ASP A 111 22.42 -36.45 -18.78
N GLN A 112 21.73 -35.40 -19.26
CA GLN A 112 22.37 -34.28 -19.92
C GLN A 112 23.16 -33.42 -18.92
N HIS A 113 24.45 -33.26 -19.19
CA HIS A 113 25.37 -32.50 -18.34
C HIS A 113 24.93 -31.04 -18.15
N GLU A 114 24.43 -30.39 -19.21
CA GLU A 114 23.93 -29.01 -19.13
C GLU A 114 22.75 -28.89 -18.13
N ILE A 115 21.75 -29.77 -18.23
CA ILE A 115 20.61 -29.81 -17.31
C ILE A 115 21.08 -30.06 -15.88
N GLN A 116 21.98 -31.03 -15.66
CA GLN A 116 22.51 -31.32 -14.32
C GLN A 116 23.33 -30.16 -13.75
N SER A 117 24.13 -29.49 -14.57
CA SER A 117 24.89 -28.30 -14.18
C SER A 117 23.94 -27.17 -13.76
N LEU A 118 22.83 -27.01 -14.46
CA LEU A 118 21.85 -25.96 -14.19
C LEU A 118 21.04 -26.24 -12.91
N ILE A 119 20.68 -27.50 -12.67
CA ILE A 119 20.06 -27.95 -11.41
C ILE A 119 20.97 -27.61 -10.23
N THR A 120 22.24 -28.00 -10.30
CA THR A 120 23.19 -27.78 -9.20
C THR A 120 23.50 -26.30 -8.98
N SER A 121 23.59 -25.51 -10.06
CA SER A 121 23.78 -24.06 -10.01
C SER A 121 22.59 -23.36 -9.36
N THR A 122 21.36 -23.68 -9.80
CA THR A 122 20.12 -23.09 -9.27
C THR A 122 19.99 -23.36 -7.78
N ALA A 123 20.23 -24.60 -7.36
CA ALA A 123 20.15 -24.97 -5.96
C ALA A 123 21.20 -24.28 -5.08
N LYS A 124 22.44 -24.19 -5.56
CA LYS A 124 23.50 -23.44 -4.86
C LYS A 124 23.13 -21.97 -4.71
N LYS A 125 22.68 -21.32 -5.78
CA LYS A 125 22.27 -19.90 -5.77
C LYS A 125 21.10 -19.67 -4.80
N THR A 126 20.07 -20.51 -4.86
CA THR A 126 18.90 -20.44 -3.98
C THR A 126 19.31 -20.61 -2.52
N ARG A 127 20.10 -21.64 -2.20
CA ARG A 127 20.56 -21.89 -0.83
C ARG A 127 21.43 -20.77 -0.29
N ILE A 128 22.39 -20.28 -1.07
CA ILE A 128 23.26 -19.17 -0.69
C ILE A 128 22.43 -17.92 -0.43
N PHE A 129 21.49 -17.60 -1.33
CA PHE A 129 20.58 -16.47 -1.16
C PHE A 129 19.80 -16.55 0.15
N VAL A 130 19.11 -17.67 0.42
CA VAL A 130 18.30 -17.82 1.64
C VAL A 130 19.15 -17.72 2.91
N ILE A 131 20.36 -18.29 2.92
CA ILE A 131 21.28 -18.20 4.07
C ILE A 131 21.73 -16.77 4.30
N ILE A 132 22.21 -16.09 3.25
CA ILE A 132 22.71 -14.71 3.34
C ILE A 132 21.59 -13.77 3.75
N TYR A 133 20.42 -13.88 3.11
CA TYR A 133 19.27 -13.04 3.39
C TYR A 133 18.75 -13.25 4.82
N THR A 134 18.61 -14.49 5.27
CA THR A 134 18.19 -14.75 6.66
C THR A 134 19.24 -14.28 7.67
N ALA A 135 20.53 -14.46 7.37
CA ALA A 135 21.61 -13.98 8.22
C ALA A 135 21.61 -12.45 8.33
N SER A 136 21.38 -11.71 7.23
CA SER A 136 21.30 -10.24 7.29
C SER A 136 20.15 -9.77 8.17
N PHE A 137 18.97 -10.38 8.08
CA PHE A 137 17.84 -10.05 8.98
C PHE A 137 18.16 -10.33 10.44
N VAL A 138 18.78 -11.48 10.74
CA VAL A 138 19.18 -11.82 12.12
C VAL A 138 20.23 -10.85 12.65
N LEU A 139 21.20 -10.43 11.82
CA LEU A 139 22.21 -9.43 12.20
C LEU A 139 21.59 -8.06 12.48
N ILE A 140 20.66 -7.61 11.65
CA ILE A 140 19.90 -6.37 11.89
C ILE A 140 19.13 -6.48 13.22
N CYS A 141 18.45 -7.60 13.49
CA CYS A 141 17.79 -7.79 14.78
C CYS A 141 18.75 -7.79 15.97
N LEU A 142 19.94 -8.40 15.82
CA LEU A 142 20.98 -8.37 16.85
C LEU A 142 21.47 -6.95 17.12
N GLU A 143 21.63 -6.13 16.07
CA GLU A 143 21.97 -4.71 16.20
C GLU A 143 20.93 -3.97 17.04
N TYR A 144 19.65 -4.03 16.65
CA TYR A 144 18.54 -3.42 17.41
C TYR A 144 18.41 -3.95 18.84
N ALA A 145 18.65 -5.25 19.06
CA ALA A 145 18.65 -5.88 20.38
C ALA A 145 19.81 -5.42 21.27
N SER A 146 20.95 -5.09 20.67
CA SER A 146 22.17 -4.76 21.40
C SER A 146 22.21 -3.29 21.83
N MET A 147 21.52 -2.39 21.11
CA MET A 147 21.47 -0.95 21.39
C MET A 147 21.12 -0.57 22.84
N PRO A 148 20.04 -1.08 23.46
CA PRO A 148 19.73 -0.74 24.85
C PRO A 148 20.77 -1.27 25.84
N LEU A 149 21.39 -2.42 25.56
CA LEU A 149 22.47 -2.97 26.38
C LEU A 149 23.75 -2.15 26.26
N PHE A 150 24.10 -1.72 25.05
CA PHE A 150 25.25 -0.85 24.80
C PHE A 150 25.11 0.48 25.55
N LYS A 151 23.92 1.11 25.51
CA LYS A 151 23.63 2.32 26.30
C LYS A 151 23.77 2.09 27.79
N PHE A 152 23.22 0.98 28.31
CA PHE A 152 23.34 0.63 29.72
C PHE A 152 24.81 0.52 30.15
N VAL A 153 25.63 -0.21 29.38
CA VAL A 153 27.06 -0.36 29.67
C VAL A 153 27.80 0.98 29.56
N TYR A 154 27.58 1.74 28.48
CA TYR A 154 28.19 3.05 28.27
C TYR A 154 27.91 4.00 29.43
N PHE A 155 26.64 4.13 29.83
CA PHE A 155 26.26 4.99 30.93
C PHE A 155 26.83 4.51 32.27
N SER A 156 26.87 3.19 32.51
CA SER A 156 27.42 2.63 33.75
C SER A 156 28.94 2.80 33.89
N LEU A 157 29.68 2.86 32.78
CA LEU A 157 31.14 2.97 32.78
C LEU A 157 31.66 4.40 32.63
N PHE A 158 30.94 5.27 31.92
CA PHE A 158 31.45 6.58 31.49
C PHE A 158 30.68 7.80 32.01
N SER A 159 29.53 7.61 32.67
CA SER A 159 28.73 8.72 33.22
C SER A 159 29.06 8.93 34.72
N GLU A 160 29.60 10.10 35.08
CA GLU A 160 29.97 10.46 36.46
C GLU A 160 28.76 10.59 37.41
N ASN A 161 27.55 10.72 36.85
CA ASN A 161 26.31 10.68 37.61
C ASN A 161 25.71 9.27 37.50
N HIS A 162 25.82 8.47 38.56
CA HIS A 162 25.07 7.22 38.76
C HIS A 162 23.54 7.46 38.93
N ALA A 163 22.97 8.37 38.16
CA ALA A 163 21.53 8.53 38.07
C ALA A 163 20.94 7.25 37.45
N ASN A 164 19.86 6.75 38.04
CA ASN A 164 19.14 5.58 37.54
C ASN A 164 18.79 5.76 36.06
N PHE A 165 19.57 5.15 35.16
CA PHE A 165 19.26 5.15 33.74
C PHE A 165 18.03 4.26 33.55
N ILE A 166 16.88 4.89 33.32
CA ILE A 166 15.65 4.20 32.96
C ILE A 166 15.81 3.76 31.51
N VAL A 167 16.14 2.48 31.30
CA VAL A 167 15.98 1.87 29.99
C VAL A 167 14.48 1.89 29.68
N THR A 168 14.05 2.82 28.84
CA THR A 168 12.68 2.83 28.33
C THR A 168 12.61 1.75 27.26
N ILE A 169 11.95 0.63 27.56
CA ILE A 169 11.41 -0.20 26.49
C ILE A 169 10.44 0.73 25.74
N PRO A 170 10.45 0.77 24.41
CA PRO A 170 9.67 1.75 23.64
C PRO A 170 8.14 1.67 23.86
N TYR A 171 7.64 0.76 24.72
CA TYR A 171 6.22 0.50 24.92
C TYR A 171 5.80 0.21 26.37
N SER A 172 6.58 0.60 27.39
CA SER A 172 6.02 0.68 28.75
C SER A 172 6.52 1.91 29.51
N SER A 173 5.56 2.70 30.00
CA SER A 173 5.79 3.69 31.05
C SER A 173 6.36 2.96 32.28
N SER A 174 7.63 3.24 32.61
CA SER A 174 8.30 2.93 33.88
C SER A 174 7.83 1.65 34.58
N THR A 175 8.37 0.48 34.22
CA THR A 175 8.29 -0.68 35.11
C THR A 175 9.19 -0.44 36.32
N ASP A 176 8.59 -0.06 37.45
CA ASP A 176 9.27 0.25 38.73
C ASP A 176 10.03 -0.95 39.37
N THR A 177 9.98 -2.14 38.76
CA THR A 177 10.65 -3.36 39.25
C THR A 177 11.59 -3.99 38.21
N SER A 178 12.87 -4.14 38.59
CA SER A 178 13.96 -4.72 37.77
C SER A 178 13.63 -6.10 37.16
N THR A 179 12.84 -6.92 37.89
CA THR A 179 12.44 -8.26 37.44
C THR A 179 11.36 -8.22 36.34
N SER A 180 10.39 -7.30 36.42
CA SER A 180 9.34 -7.16 35.39
C SER A 180 9.92 -6.68 34.07
N PHE A 181 10.86 -5.73 34.13
CA PHE A 181 11.56 -5.21 32.96
C PHE A 181 12.30 -6.31 32.20
N SER A 182 13.08 -7.13 32.91
CA SER A 182 13.89 -8.19 32.31
C SER A 182 13.04 -9.26 31.60
N LEU A 183 11.90 -9.61 32.19
CA LEU A 183 10.95 -10.56 31.58
C LEU A 183 10.27 -9.96 30.35
N THR A 184 9.77 -8.73 30.42
CA THR A 184 9.14 -8.05 29.27
C THR A 184 10.13 -7.90 28.12
N TYR A 185 11.37 -7.49 28.41
CA TYR A 185 12.42 -7.38 27.41
C TYR A 185 12.70 -8.72 26.70
N PHE A 186 12.82 -9.81 27.46
CA PHE A 186 13.04 -11.15 26.90
C PHE A 186 11.92 -11.57 25.93
N PHE A 187 10.65 -11.35 26.30
CA PHE A 187 9.52 -11.70 25.42
C PHE A 187 9.42 -10.79 24.19
N VAL A 188 9.70 -9.49 24.33
CA VAL A 188 9.77 -8.55 23.19
C VAL A 188 10.86 -9.00 22.22
N MET A 189 12.02 -9.41 22.72
CA MET A 189 13.10 -9.92 21.88
C MET A 189 12.69 -11.17 21.11
N ILE A 190 12.04 -12.14 21.77
CA ILE A 190 11.50 -13.31 21.09
C ILE A 190 10.53 -12.90 19.97
N ALA A 191 9.61 -11.97 20.25
CA ALA A 191 8.64 -11.51 19.25
C ALA A 191 9.33 -10.85 18.04
N VAL A 192 10.37 -10.04 18.26
CA VAL A 192 11.16 -9.40 17.18
C VAL A 192 11.89 -10.44 16.32
N TYR A 193 12.54 -11.45 16.94
CA TYR A 193 13.18 -12.52 16.17
C TYR A 193 12.17 -13.35 15.37
N MET A 194 11.02 -13.67 15.94
CA MET A 194 9.95 -14.37 15.24
C MET A 194 9.46 -13.57 14.02
N LEU A 195 9.29 -12.26 14.18
CA LEU A 195 8.90 -11.35 13.10
C LEU A 195 9.96 -11.34 11.97
N ALA A 196 11.23 -11.22 12.32
CA ALA A 196 12.31 -11.16 11.33
C ALA A 196 12.48 -12.47 10.55
N LEU A 197 12.38 -13.62 11.23
CA LEU A 197 12.43 -14.93 10.58
C LEU A 197 11.25 -15.16 9.64
N THR A 198 10.04 -14.76 10.05
CA THR A 198 8.84 -14.88 9.21
C THR A 198 8.87 -13.94 8.01
N LEU A 199 9.37 -12.72 8.20
CA LEU A 199 9.62 -11.74 7.13
C LEU A 199 10.61 -12.29 6.09
N SER A 200 11.82 -12.68 6.54
CA SER A 200 12.84 -13.26 5.67
C SER A 200 12.35 -14.52 4.96
N GLY A 201 11.63 -15.38 5.67
CA GLY A 201 11.09 -16.64 5.14
C GLY A 201 10.08 -16.42 4.02
N PHE A 202 9.16 -15.47 4.18
CA PHE A 202 8.16 -15.18 3.14
C PHE A 202 8.79 -14.64 1.85
N ASP A 203 9.72 -13.67 1.98
CA ASP A 203 10.43 -13.11 0.83
C ASP A 203 11.31 -14.18 0.14
N SER A 204 11.99 -15.01 0.95
CA SER A 204 12.79 -16.14 0.48
C SER A 204 11.95 -17.17 -0.27
N LEU A 205 10.69 -17.38 0.14
CA LEU A 205 9.77 -18.30 -0.53
C LEU A 205 9.44 -17.80 -1.94
N PHE A 206 9.07 -16.53 -2.08
CA PHE A 206 8.83 -15.92 -3.39
C PHE A 206 10.07 -16.04 -4.29
N ALA A 207 11.24 -15.61 -3.80
CA ALA A 207 12.49 -15.66 -4.55
C ALA A 207 12.86 -17.07 -5.01
N THR A 208 12.68 -18.06 -4.13
CA THR A 208 12.94 -19.47 -4.43
C THR A 208 12.03 -19.98 -5.54
N LEU A 209 10.72 -19.75 -5.42
CA LEU A 209 9.74 -20.17 -6.45
C LEU A 209 10.04 -19.50 -7.79
N ALA A 210 10.34 -18.20 -7.76
CA ALA A 210 10.70 -17.43 -8.93
C ALA A 210 11.96 -17.96 -9.62
N MET A 211 13.03 -18.27 -8.87
CA MET A 211 14.25 -18.88 -9.41
C MET A 211 13.95 -20.24 -10.05
N HIS A 212 13.17 -21.10 -9.41
CA HIS A 212 12.83 -22.42 -9.97
C HIS A 212 12.02 -22.30 -11.25
N ILE A 213 11.05 -21.38 -11.32
CA ILE A 213 10.28 -21.10 -12.55
C ILE A 213 11.20 -20.55 -13.66
N THR A 214 12.11 -19.64 -13.32
CA THR A 214 13.14 -19.11 -14.23
C THR A 214 13.96 -20.25 -14.83
N THR A 215 14.41 -21.19 -14.00
CA THR A 215 15.16 -22.37 -14.47
C THR A 215 14.31 -23.33 -15.33
N MET A 216 13.00 -23.44 -15.08
CA MET A 216 12.10 -24.23 -15.94
C MET A 216 12.05 -23.71 -17.38
N PHE A 217 12.09 -22.39 -17.58
CA PHE A 217 12.24 -21.81 -18.92
C PHE A 217 13.60 -22.11 -19.53
N GLN A 218 14.68 -22.08 -18.74
CA GLN A 218 16.00 -22.44 -19.22
C GLN A 218 16.09 -23.91 -19.67
N PHE A 219 15.47 -24.85 -18.95
CA PHE A 219 15.35 -26.24 -19.41
C PHE A 219 14.58 -26.35 -20.73
N LEU A 220 13.48 -25.61 -20.87
CA LEU A 220 12.70 -25.59 -22.10
C LEU A 220 13.53 -25.08 -23.29
N LYS A 221 14.37 -24.06 -23.09
CA LYS A 221 15.26 -23.52 -24.13
C LYS A 221 16.30 -24.56 -24.58
N ILE A 222 16.87 -25.32 -23.62
CA ILE A 222 17.78 -26.44 -23.94
C ILE A 222 17.07 -27.50 -24.81
N GLU A 223 15.81 -27.84 -24.50
CA GLU A 223 15.02 -28.78 -25.34
C GLU A 223 14.74 -28.21 -26.74
N ILE A 224 14.54 -26.90 -26.87
CA ILE A 224 14.36 -26.23 -28.17
C ILE A 224 15.65 -26.28 -28.99
N ASP A 225 16.81 -26.05 -28.37
CA ASP A 225 18.11 -26.12 -29.04
C ASP A 225 18.43 -27.56 -29.51
N GLN A 226 18.00 -28.56 -28.73
CA GLN A 226 18.08 -29.97 -29.12
C GLN A 226 17.17 -30.30 -30.29
N LEU A 227 15.92 -29.81 -30.27
CA LEU A 227 15.01 -29.92 -31.41
C LEU A 227 15.66 -29.33 -32.67
N GLY A 228 16.33 -28.17 -32.56
CA GLY A 228 17.04 -27.56 -33.67
C GLY A 228 18.20 -28.42 -34.19
N SER A 229 18.92 -29.11 -33.30
CA SER A 229 20.00 -30.04 -33.65
C SER A 229 19.46 -31.29 -34.37
N ASP A 230 18.34 -31.84 -33.92
CA ASP A 230 17.68 -32.99 -34.54
C ASP A 230 17.16 -32.68 -35.95
N MET A 231 16.66 -31.45 -36.17
CA MET A 231 16.27 -30.98 -37.50
C MET A 231 17.47 -30.99 -38.47
N ARG A 232 18.67 -30.58 -38.01
CA ARG A 232 19.90 -30.60 -38.83
C ARG A 232 20.37 -32.02 -39.10
N ALA A 233 20.19 -32.93 -38.14
CA ALA A 233 20.56 -34.34 -38.28
C ALA A 233 19.63 -35.13 -39.21
N GLY A 234 18.50 -34.54 -39.64
CA GLY A 234 17.53 -35.21 -40.51
C GLY A 234 16.67 -36.25 -39.78
N THR A 235 16.43 -36.05 -38.49
CA THR A 235 15.61 -36.95 -37.65
C THR A 235 14.20 -37.14 -38.22
N GLY A 236 13.60 -38.31 -37.97
CA GLY A 236 12.29 -38.67 -38.52
C GLY A 236 11.18 -37.67 -38.19
N ARG A 237 10.32 -37.40 -39.18
CA ARG A 237 9.21 -36.42 -39.07
C ARG A 237 8.26 -36.66 -37.89
N ALA A 238 7.99 -37.92 -37.56
CA ALA A 238 7.12 -38.27 -36.43
C ALA A 238 7.76 -37.88 -35.09
N GLU A 239 9.06 -38.14 -34.94
CA GLU A 239 9.81 -37.83 -33.72
C GLU A 239 9.94 -36.32 -33.50
N LEU A 240 10.24 -35.55 -34.56
CA LEU A 240 10.28 -34.09 -34.50
C LEU A 240 8.93 -33.49 -34.06
N ARG A 241 7.83 -34.06 -34.56
CA ARG A 241 6.47 -33.63 -34.19
C ARG A 241 6.15 -33.94 -32.74
N ASP A 242 6.55 -35.10 -32.24
CA ASP A 242 6.36 -35.49 -30.84
C ASP A 242 7.21 -34.64 -29.89
N LYS A 243 8.46 -34.34 -30.26
CA LYS A 243 9.33 -33.40 -29.53
C LYS A 243 8.73 -31.99 -29.50
N MET A 244 8.27 -31.47 -30.63
CA MET A 244 7.60 -30.17 -30.69
C MET A 244 6.34 -30.14 -29.81
N LYS A 245 5.53 -31.20 -29.83
CA LYS A 245 4.34 -31.31 -28.98
C LYS A 245 4.70 -31.27 -27.49
N ARG A 246 5.78 -31.95 -27.09
CA ARG A 246 6.30 -31.93 -25.72
C ARG A 246 6.74 -30.54 -25.30
N ILE A 247 7.50 -29.84 -26.15
CA ILE A 247 7.95 -28.46 -25.93
C ILE A 247 6.75 -27.52 -25.74
N ILE A 248 5.72 -27.62 -26.59
CA ILE A 248 4.50 -26.81 -26.46
C ILE A 248 3.79 -27.05 -25.13
N LEU A 249 3.67 -28.31 -24.72
CA LEU A 249 3.03 -28.68 -23.44
C LEU A 249 3.83 -28.13 -22.27
N LYS A 250 5.17 -28.27 -22.28
CA LYS A 250 6.05 -27.74 -21.24
C LYS A 250 6.02 -26.21 -21.16
N HIS A 251 6.03 -25.52 -22.30
CA HIS A 251 5.85 -24.07 -22.32
C HIS A 251 4.53 -23.65 -21.68
N LYS A 252 3.43 -24.35 -22.00
CA LYS A 252 2.13 -24.08 -21.38
C LYS A 252 2.15 -24.33 -19.87
N THR A 253 2.78 -25.40 -19.41
CA THR A 253 2.96 -25.67 -17.98
C THR A 253 3.76 -24.55 -17.31
N ASN A 254 4.89 -24.14 -17.88
CA ASN A 254 5.73 -23.07 -17.33
C ASN A 254 4.97 -21.73 -17.23
N LEU A 255 4.15 -21.39 -18.23
CA LEU A 255 3.28 -20.21 -18.17
C LEU A 255 2.24 -20.33 -17.05
N SER A 256 1.65 -21.51 -16.85
CA SER A 256 0.73 -21.77 -15.73
C SER A 256 1.41 -21.58 -14.38
N LEU A 257 2.69 -21.93 -14.24
CA LEU A 257 3.44 -21.72 -13.00
C LEU A 257 3.63 -20.22 -12.69
N ILE A 258 3.79 -19.37 -13.71
CA ILE A 258 3.83 -17.91 -13.53
C ILE A 258 2.48 -17.41 -13.02
N GLU A 259 1.38 -17.85 -13.63
CA GLU A 259 0.02 -17.47 -13.23
C GLU A 259 -0.29 -17.88 -11.78
N GLU A 260 0.14 -19.08 -11.37
CA GLU A 260 -0.02 -19.55 -10.00
C GLU A 260 0.84 -18.78 -8.99
N LEU A 261 2.08 -18.43 -9.36
CA LEU A 261 2.93 -17.56 -8.57
C LEU A 261 2.27 -16.17 -8.38
N GLU A 262 1.73 -15.61 -9.46
CA GLU A 262 1.03 -14.32 -9.44
C GLU A 262 -0.23 -14.37 -8.55
N ASP A 263 -1.07 -15.38 -8.65
CA ASP A 263 -2.27 -15.51 -7.79
C ASP A 263 -1.92 -15.71 -6.30
N GLY A 264 -0.73 -16.30 -6.03
CA GLY A 264 -0.18 -16.45 -4.68
C GLY A 264 0.30 -15.13 -4.06
N PHE A 265 0.99 -14.29 -4.84
CA PHE A 265 1.77 -13.16 -4.32
C PHE A 265 1.33 -11.77 -4.81
N SER A 266 0.48 -11.63 -5.83
CA SER A 266 0.17 -10.33 -6.47
C SER A 266 -0.42 -9.28 -5.52
N PHE A 267 -1.36 -9.66 -4.65
CA PHE A 267 -1.94 -8.75 -3.66
C PHE A 267 -0.90 -8.30 -2.63
N TYR A 268 -0.05 -9.23 -2.18
CA TYR A 268 1.04 -8.93 -1.29
C TYR A 268 2.04 -7.96 -1.92
N LEU A 269 2.47 -8.21 -3.16
CA LEU A 269 3.42 -7.35 -3.87
C LEU A 269 2.88 -5.92 -3.95
N MET A 270 1.59 -5.75 -4.27
CA MET A 270 0.95 -4.43 -4.28
C MET A 270 1.06 -3.72 -2.92
N VAL A 271 0.71 -4.40 -1.82
CA VAL A 271 0.79 -3.79 -0.49
C VAL A 271 2.25 -3.50 -0.11
N GLN A 272 3.19 -4.40 -0.43
CA GLN A 272 4.61 -4.19 -0.19
C GLN A 272 5.12 -2.92 -0.90
N PHE A 273 4.80 -2.72 -2.18
CA PHE A 273 5.23 -1.50 -2.90
C PHE A 273 4.64 -0.23 -2.29
N LEU A 274 3.35 -0.22 -1.96
CA LEU A 274 2.68 0.94 -1.34
C LEU A 274 3.29 1.25 0.03
N THR A 275 3.46 0.24 0.87
CA THR A 275 4.00 0.40 2.21
C THR A 275 5.47 0.80 2.18
N SER A 276 6.30 0.18 1.35
CA SER A 276 7.70 0.58 1.22
C SER A 276 7.85 1.99 0.67
N SER A 277 6.98 2.44 -0.25
CA SER A 277 6.96 3.84 -0.70
C SER A 277 6.70 4.79 0.47
N PHE A 278 5.67 4.51 1.27
CA PHE A 278 5.34 5.31 2.44
C PHE A 278 6.48 5.34 3.45
N VAL A 279 7.05 4.17 3.77
CA VAL A 279 8.15 4.06 4.73
C VAL A 279 9.39 4.82 4.26
N VAL A 280 9.78 4.68 2.98
CA VAL A 280 10.93 5.41 2.44
C VAL A 280 10.73 6.92 2.51
N CYS A 281 9.52 7.42 2.20
CA CYS A 281 9.20 8.85 2.36
C CYS A 281 9.33 9.33 3.81
N VAL A 282 8.81 8.57 4.78
CA VAL A 282 8.89 8.91 6.20
C VAL A 282 10.35 8.86 6.68
N VAL A 283 11.13 7.87 6.23
CA VAL A 283 12.55 7.73 6.57
C VAL A 283 13.39 8.88 6.01
N PHE A 284 13.13 9.31 4.77
CA PHE A 284 13.79 10.51 4.23
C PHE A 284 13.43 11.76 5.01
N TYR A 285 12.16 11.92 5.40
CA TYR A 285 11.74 13.02 6.25
C TYR A 285 12.48 13.00 7.60
N GLU A 286 12.62 11.83 8.24
CA GLU A 286 13.38 11.66 9.48
C GLU A 286 14.85 12.10 9.29
N LEU A 287 15.49 11.73 8.19
CA LEU A 287 16.86 12.18 7.86
C LEU A 287 16.99 13.70 7.72
N THR A 288 15.95 14.42 7.29
CA THR A 288 15.99 15.89 7.17
C THR A 288 15.88 16.61 8.51
N ILE A 289 15.26 15.98 9.52
CA ILE A 289 15.04 16.59 10.83
C ILE A 289 16.17 16.25 11.81
N VAL A 290 16.74 15.05 11.69
CA VAL A 290 17.82 14.61 12.58
C VAL A 290 19.15 15.22 12.14
N PHE A 291 19.44 16.44 12.62
CA PHE A 291 20.75 17.06 12.45
C PHE A 291 21.79 16.42 13.37
N GLY A 292 22.74 15.67 12.80
CA GLY A 292 23.93 15.15 13.49
C GLY A 292 24.08 13.63 13.49
N TRP A 293 25.19 13.15 14.03
CA TRP A 293 25.49 11.72 14.19
C TRP A 293 24.86 11.19 15.48
N ASN A 294 23.55 11.01 15.46
CA ASN A 294 22.77 10.48 16.57
C ASN A 294 22.37 9.02 16.31
N GLU A 295 21.86 8.34 17.34
CA GLU A 295 21.42 6.95 17.25
C GLU A 295 20.34 6.74 16.18
N ASP A 296 19.38 7.66 16.09
CA ASP A 296 18.27 7.54 15.13
C ASP A 296 18.75 7.75 13.69
N THR A 297 19.79 8.57 13.48
CA THR A 297 20.52 8.67 12.21
C THR A 297 21.16 7.34 11.83
N PHE A 298 21.78 6.64 12.79
CA PHE A 298 22.44 5.35 12.53
C PHE A 298 21.44 4.24 12.20
N LYS A 299 20.35 4.12 12.98
CA LYS A 299 19.25 3.17 12.70
C LYS A 299 18.68 3.38 11.31
N THR A 300 18.43 4.64 10.97
CA THR A 300 17.90 5.03 9.67
C THR A 300 18.86 4.68 8.52
N LEU A 301 20.15 4.96 8.69
CA LEU A 301 21.17 4.67 7.68
C LEU A 301 21.38 3.16 7.46
N THR A 302 21.20 2.33 8.50
CA THR A 302 21.24 0.87 8.37
C THR A 302 19.97 0.31 7.73
N TYR A 303 18.79 0.85 8.08
CA TYR A 303 17.51 0.32 7.63
C TYR A 303 17.19 0.66 6.17
N LEU A 304 17.44 1.91 5.74
CA LEU A 304 17.03 2.40 4.41
C LEU A 304 17.60 1.57 3.24
N PRO A 305 18.91 1.21 3.20
CA PRO A 305 19.45 0.34 2.17
C PRO A 305 18.79 -1.05 2.16
N GLY A 306 18.41 -1.57 3.33
CA GLY A 306 17.71 -2.85 3.46
C GLY A 306 16.31 -2.81 2.84
N ALA A 307 15.54 -1.76 3.11
CA ALA A 307 14.22 -1.56 2.53
C ALA A 307 14.26 -1.43 0.99
N ILE A 308 15.23 -0.69 0.46
CA ILE A 308 15.45 -0.54 -0.99
C ILE A 308 15.88 -1.88 -1.61
N LEU A 309 16.81 -2.60 -0.97
CA LEU A 309 17.27 -3.90 -1.44
C LEU A 309 16.12 -4.93 -1.50
N GLN A 310 15.23 -4.91 -0.51
CA GLN A 310 14.06 -5.80 -0.47
C GLN A 310 13.16 -5.59 -1.70
N LEU A 311 12.82 -4.34 -2.05
CA LEU A 311 12.03 -4.02 -3.24
C LEU A 311 12.76 -4.40 -4.54
N TYR A 312 14.06 -4.10 -4.61
CA TYR A 312 14.89 -4.47 -5.75
C TYR A 312 14.85 -5.98 -6.01
N LEU A 313 14.97 -6.80 -4.97
CA LEU A 313 14.96 -8.26 -5.10
C LEU A 313 13.64 -8.78 -5.69
N PHE A 314 12.49 -8.28 -5.24
CA PHE A 314 11.20 -8.65 -5.82
C PHE A 314 11.13 -8.34 -7.32
N CYS A 315 11.58 -7.14 -7.70
CA CYS A 315 11.61 -6.71 -9.10
C CYS A 315 12.58 -7.54 -9.94
N TRP A 316 13.77 -7.81 -9.41
CA TRP A 316 14.79 -8.61 -10.07
C TRP A 316 14.32 -10.02 -10.38
N TYR A 317 13.69 -10.70 -9.41
CA TYR A 317 13.18 -12.05 -9.62
C TYR A 317 12.01 -12.10 -10.60
N ALA A 318 11.06 -11.16 -10.51
CA ALA A 318 9.96 -11.06 -11.46
C ALA A 318 10.44 -10.74 -12.89
N GLN A 319 11.46 -9.87 -13.03
CA GLN A 319 12.07 -9.53 -14.30
C GLN A 319 12.77 -10.74 -14.93
N ASN A 320 13.52 -11.52 -14.16
CA ASN A 320 14.21 -12.70 -14.68
C ASN A 320 13.24 -13.74 -15.26
N ILE A 321 12.11 -13.99 -14.58
CA ILE A 321 11.06 -14.88 -15.12
C ILE A 321 10.55 -14.35 -16.47
N THR A 322 10.24 -13.05 -16.52
CA THR A 322 9.72 -12.39 -17.72
C THR A 322 10.69 -12.49 -18.89
N GLU A 323 11.97 -12.24 -18.64
CA GLU A 323 13.01 -12.28 -19.66
C GLU A 323 13.25 -13.72 -20.15
N GLU A 324 13.34 -14.69 -19.25
CA GLU A 324 13.49 -16.10 -19.64
C GLU A 324 12.29 -16.62 -20.43
N ALA A 325 11.07 -16.19 -20.10
CA ALA A 325 9.87 -16.50 -20.87
C ALA A 325 9.91 -15.89 -22.28
N ARG A 326 10.37 -14.63 -22.40
CA ARG A 326 10.52 -13.92 -23.69
C ARG A 326 11.53 -14.62 -24.60
N LEU A 327 12.68 -15.03 -24.05
CA LEU A 327 13.77 -15.65 -24.79
C LEU A 327 13.37 -16.99 -25.44
N VAL A 328 12.28 -17.63 -25.02
CA VAL A 328 11.75 -18.84 -25.68
C VAL A 328 11.44 -18.57 -27.15
N SER A 329 10.90 -17.39 -27.49
CA SER A 329 10.63 -17.01 -28.88
C SER A 329 11.93 -16.93 -29.71
N ASP A 330 12.99 -16.39 -29.12
CA ASP A 330 14.26 -16.20 -29.80
C ASP A 330 14.94 -17.55 -30.06
N HIS A 331 14.91 -18.46 -29.07
CA HIS A 331 15.43 -19.82 -29.24
C HIS A 331 14.68 -20.61 -30.32
N ILE A 332 13.33 -20.56 -30.34
CA ILE A 332 12.59 -21.27 -31.40
C ILE A 332 12.85 -20.67 -32.78
N TYR A 333 13.00 -19.35 -32.89
CA TYR A 333 13.34 -18.68 -34.15
C TYR A 333 14.68 -19.15 -34.72
N ASN A 334 15.67 -19.37 -33.85
CA ASN A 334 17.01 -19.82 -34.22
C ASN A 334 17.10 -21.30 -34.61
N THR A 335 16.04 -22.09 -34.41
CA THR A 335 15.98 -23.45 -34.94
C THR A 335 15.87 -23.43 -36.47
N PRO A 336 16.40 -24.41 -37.21
CA PRO A 336 16.30 -24.47 -38.67
C PRO A 336 14.91 -24.98 -39.10
N TRP A 337 13.86 -24.31 -38.63
CA TRP A 337 12.46 -24.67 -38.86
C TRP A 337 12.09 -24.76 -40.34
N TYR A 338 12.78 -24.02 -41.20
CA TYR A 338 12.60 -24.07 -42.66
C TYR A 338 12.99 -25.41 -43.30
N LEU A 339 13.71 -26.29 -42.59
CA LEU A 339 14.02 -27.65 -43.03
C LEU A 339 12.88 -28.64 -42.74
N CYS A 340 11.86 -28.24 -41.98
CA CYS A 340 10.75 -29.11 -41.58
C CYS A 340 9.64 -29.21 -42.65
N ASP A 341 8.71 -30.15 -42.47
CA ASP A 341 7.50 -30.20 -43.29
C ASP A 341 6.55 -29.02 -43.00
N LEU A 342 5.77 -28.62 -44.01
CA LEU A 342 4.82 -27.50 -43.93
C LEU A 342 3.91 -27.53 -42.66
N PRO A 343 3.36 -28.68 -42.22
CA PRO A 343 2.59 -28.75 -40.98
C PRO A 343 3.38 -28.36 -39.73
N LEU A 344 4.63 -28.84 -39.61
CA LEU A 344 5.48 -28.52 -38.47
C LEU A 344 5.96 -27.07 -38.51
N GLN A 345 6.30 -26.54 -39.70
CA GLN A 345 6.60 -25.12 -39.89
C GLN A 345 5.47 -24.22 -39.39
N LYS A 346 4.22 -24.51 -39.75
CA LYS A 346 3.05 -23.75 -39.27
C LYS A 346 2.86 -23.84 -37.75
N THR A 347 3.17 -25.01 -37.18
CA THR A 347 3.10 -25.23 -35.73
C THR A 347 4.16 -24.40 -35.00
N ILE A 348 5.40 -24.39 -35.51
CA ILE A 348 6.51 -23.60 -34.98
C ILE A 348 6.21 -22.10 -35.08
N LEU A 349 5.70 -21.64 -36.23
CA LEU A 349 5.30 -20.24 -36.40
C LEU A 349 4.23 -19.82 -35.39
N THR A 350 3.21 -20.66 -35.20
CA THR A 350 2.15 -20.41 -34.21
C THR A 350 2.71 -20.36 -32.79
N PHE A 351 3.63 -21.26 -32.46
CA PHE A 351 4.29 -21.28 -31.16
C PHE A 351 5.13 -20.02 -30.93
N MET A 352 5.89 -19.58 -31.93
CA MET A 352 6.70 -18.37 -31.87
C MET A 352 5.85 -17.13 -31.58
N VAL A 353 4.76 -16.93 -32.33
CA VAL A 353 3.83 -15.80 -32.09
C VAL A 353 3.24 -15.84 -30.68
N LYS A 354 2.95 -17.04 -30.14
CA LYS A 354 2.44 -17.18 -28.77
C LYS A 354 3.51 -16.88 -27.72
N ALA A 355 4.75 -17.31 -27.94
CA ALA A 355 5.87 -17.08 -27.02
C ALA A 355 6.29 -15.59 -26.96
N GLN A 356 5.97 -14.80 -27.99
CA GLN A 356 6.23 -13.35 -28.02
C GLN A 356 5.25 -12.54 -27.14
N LYS A 357 4.15 -13.13 -26.70
CA LYS A 357 3.19 -12.42 -25.85
C LYS A 357 3.86 -12.10 -24.51
N PRO A 358 3.83 -10.84 -24.03
CA PRO A 358 4.42 -10.49 -22.75
C PRO A 358 3.73 -11.27 -21.62
N THR A 359 4.53 -11.96 -20.82
CA THR A 359 4.10 -12.77 -19.67
C THR A 359 5.04 -12.52 -18.51
N GLY A 360 4.49 -12.34 -17.31
CA GLY A 360 5.29 -12.10 -16.12
C GLY A 360 4.40 -11.87 -14.89
N VAL A 361 5.02 -11.52 -13.78
CA VAL A 361 4.32 -11.32 -12.51
C VAL A 361 3.77 -9.89 -12.44
N THR A 362 2.50 -9.74 -12.08
CA THR A 362 1.88 -8.43 -11.88
C THR A 362 1.49 -8.18 -10.42
N ALA A 363 1.52 -6.91 -10.01
CA ALA A 363 0.97 -6.44 -8.74
C ALA A 363 -0.53 -6.15 -8.93
N SER A 364 -1.35 -7.09 -8.44
CA SER A 364 -2.83 -7.08 -8.52
C SER A 364 -3.40 -6.70 -9.90
N LYS A 365 -2.71 -7.07 -11.00
CA LYS A 365 -3.06 -6.72 -12.40
C LYS A 365 -3.03 -5.24 -12.76
N PHE A 366 -2.62 -4.36 -11.84
CA PHE A 366 -2.46 -2.93 -12.13
C PHE A 366 -1.13 -2.65 -12.82
N TYR A 367 -0.06 -3.33 -12.40
CA TYR A 367 1.28 -3.06 -12.90
C TYR A 367 2.13 -4.32 -13.01
N MET A 368 2.90 -4.45 -14.08
CA MET A 368 3.87 -5.53 -14.24
C MET A 368 5.07 -5.25 -13.34
N VAL A 369 5.48 -6.22 -12.55
CA VAL A 369 6.63 -6.08 -11.63
C VAL A 369 7.90 -6.32 -12.43
N THR A 370 8.62 -5.24 -12.74
CA THR A 370 9.82 -5.24 -13.58
C THR A 370 10.95 -4.41 -12.97
N LEU A 371 12.16 -4.50 -13.51
CA LEU A 371 13.24 -3.59 -13.08
C LEU A 371 12.93 -2.12 -13.44
N GLN A 372 12.23 -1.89 -14.55
CA GLN A 372 11.75 -0.54 -14.93
C GLN A 372 10.75 0.01 -13.90
N SER A 373 9.94 -0.85 -13.29
CA SER A 373 9.07 -0.51 -12.16
C SER A 373 9.86 0.04 -10.98
N PHE A 374 10.97 -0.62 -10.65
CA PHE A 374 11.87 -0.17 -9.59
C PHE A 374 12.62 1.11 -9.95
N GLN A 375 13.08 1.24 -11.20
CA GLN A 375 13.70 2.46 -11.69
C GLN A 375 12.74 3.62 -11.62
N ARG A 376 11.51 3.47 -12.14
CA ARG A 376 10.46 4.49 -12.05
C ARG A 376 10.14 4.81 -10.59
N TYR A 377 10.08 3.82 -9.71
CA TYR A 377 9.91 4.04 -8.27
C TYR A 377 11.01 4.95 -7.69
N ASN A 378 12.29 4.67 -7.98
CA ASN A 378 13.40 5.51 -7.52
C ASN A 378 13.46 6.87 -8.23
N GLU A 379 13.11 6.91 -9.52
CA GLU A 379 13.04 8.14 -10.31
C GLU A 379 11.98 9.06 -9.76
N THR A 380 10.77 8.58 -9.46
CA THR A 380 9.71 9.40 -8.84
C THR A 380 10.14 9.95 -7.48
N MET A 381 11.05 9.26 -6.77
CA MET A 381 11.64 9.73 -5.51
C MET A 381 12.77 10.75 -5.70
N ALA A 382 13.46 10.74 -6.84
CA ALA A 382 14.58 11.63 -7.16
C ALA A 382 14.16 12.81 -8.05
N GLU A 383 13.04 12.70 -8.74
CA GLU A 383 12.48 13.68 -9.67
C GLU A 383 12.14 14.96 -8.88
N GLY A 384 12.71 16.09 -9.31
CA GLY A 384 12.63 17.35 -8.58
C GLY A 384 13.79 17.65 -7.62
N THR A 385 14.83 16.81 -7.57
CA THR A 385 16.11 17.16 -6.92
C THR A 385 17.12 17.74 -7.93
N TYR A 386 17.90 18.74 -7.50
CA TYR A 386 18.93 19.37 -8.34
C TYR A 386 19.97 18.35 -8.85
N GLU A 387 20.34 17.40 -8.00
CA GLU A 387 21.32 16.34 -8.30
C GLU A 387 20.81 15.37 -9.37
N TYR A 388 19.52 15.03 -9.34
CA TYR A 388 18.89 14.21 -10.37
C TYR A 388 18.85 14.93 -11.73
N GLU A 389 18.52 16.22 -11.76
CA GLU A 389 18.56 17.01 -13.00
C GLU A 389 19.99 17.20 -13.52
N CYS A 390 20.99 17.27 -12.64
CA CYS A 390 22.40 17.29 -13.02
C CYS A 390 22.83 15.95 -13.64
N MET A 391 22.50 14.82 -13.02
CA MET A 391 22.77 13.49 -13.54
C MET A 391 22.04 13.23 -14.87
N ARG A 392 20.80 13.72 -14.99
CA ARG A 392 20.03 13.65 -16.23
C ARG A 392 20.65 14.49 -17.34
N ALA A 393 21.10 15.71 -17.04
CA ALA A 393 21.80 16.55 -18.01
C ALA A 393 23.10 15.87 -18.47
N GLU A 394 23.85 15.26 -17.56
CA GLU A 394 25.07 14.49 -17.87
C GLU A 394 24.79 13.31 -18.79
N LEU A 395 23.75 12.50 -18.51
CA LEU A 395 23.33 11.38 -19.35
C LEU A 395 22.87 11.80 -20.74
N LEU A 396 22.28 12.98 -20.87
CA LEU A 396 21.81 13.54 -22.13
C LEU A 396 22.89 14.35 -22.89
N GLY A 397 24.10 14.48 -22.33
CA GLY A 397 25.15 15.32 -22.88
C GLY A 397 24.80 16.81 -22.92
N LEU A 398 23.88 17.24 -22.06
CA LEU A 398 23.44 18.63 -21.92
C LEU A 398 24.28 19.34 -20.86
N ALA A 399 24.33 20.67 -20.91
CA ALA A 399 24.95 21.46 -19.86
C ALA A 399 24.18 21.26 -18.55
N HIS A 400 24.91 21.10 -17.44
CA HIS A 400 24.30 21.03 -16.11
C HIS A 400 23.50 22.31 -15.86
N PRO A 401 22.22 22.21 -15.46
CA PRO A 401 21.44 23.37 -15.09
C PRO A 401 22.10 24.07 -13.90
N SER A 402 22.14 25.40 -13.90
CA SER A 402 22.63 26.13 -12.73
C SER A 402 21.63 26.02 -11.58
N ARG A 403 22.12 25.99 -10.34
CA ARG A 403 21.27 25.84 -9.15
C ARG A 403 20.25 26.96 -9.02
N GLU A 404 20.61 28.18 -9.41
CA GLU A 404 19.74 29.35 -9.41
C GLU A 404 18.60 29.22 -10.44
N GLU A 405 18.90 28.81 -11.68
CA GLU A 405 17.87 28.57 -12.72
C GLU A 405 16.92 27.42 -12.34
N PHE A 406 17.42 26.39 -11.66
CA PHE A 406 16.61 25.28 -11.16
C PHE A 406 15.61 25.75 -10.10
N GLU A 407 16.07 26.55 -9.13
CA GLU A 407 15.24 27.10 -8.06
C GLU A 407 14.19 28.09 -8.60
N GLU A 408 14.54 28.92 -9.59
CA GLU A 408 13.60 29.85 -10.26
C GLU A 408 12.52 29.09 -11.04
N LYS A 409 12.89 28.03 -11.77
CA LYS A 409 11.95 27.17 -12.50
C LYS A 409 11.04 26.36 -11.57
N GLN A 410 11.50 26.03 -10.36
CA GLN A 410 10.63 25.44 -9.34
C GLN A 410 9.62 26.44 -8.79
N LYS A 411 10.06 27.66 -8.45
CA LYS A 411 9.16 28.73 -7.99
C LYS A 411 8.06 29.03 -9.00
N LEU A 412 8.41 29.18 -10.28
CA LEU A 412 7.44 29.43 -11.34
C LEU A 412 6.41 28.30 -11.48
N ARG A 413 6.83 27.03 -11.33
CA ARG A 413 5.92 25.88 -11.34
C ARG A 413 4.97 25.89 -10.16
N GLN A 414 5.48 26.17 -8.95
CA GLN A 414 4.66 26.28 -7.75
C GLN A 414 3.63 27.42 -7.85
N GLU A 415 4.03 28.56 -8.42
CA GLU A 415 3.11 29.68 -8.68
C GLU A 415 2.02 29.32 -9.68
N THR A 416 2.38 28.59 -10.75
CA THR A 416 1.41 28.13 -11.77
C THR A 416 0.42 27.12 -11.17
N GLU A 417 0.91 26.15 -10.39
CA GLU A 417 0.08 25.15 -9.70
C GLU A 417 -0.86 25.81 -8.69
N ALA A 418 -0.39 26.83 -7.97
CA ALA A 418 -1.23 27.60 -7.04
C ALA A 418 -2.33 28.39 -7.78
N GLU A 419 -2.03 28.97 -8.94
CA GLU A 419 -3.01 29.68 -9.77
C GLU A 419 -4.09 28.74 -10.34
N GLU A 420 -3.69 27.54 -10.77
CA GLU A 420 -4.63 26.50 -11.22
C GLU A 420 -5.55 26.05 -10.09
N GLN A 421 -5.02 25.79 -8.89
CA GLN A 421 -5.81 25.41 -7.71
C GLN A 421 -6.82 26.50 -7.32
N LEU A 422 -6.40 27.76 -7.32
CA LEU A 422 -7.29 28.89 -7.02
C LEU A 422 -8.43 28.99 -8.05
N THR A 423 -8.11 28.74 -9.33
CA THR A 423 -9.10 28.75 -10.41
C THR A 423 -10.11 27.60 -10.28
N GLU A 424 -9.69 26.42 -9.82
CA GLU A 424 -10.59 25.31 -9.54
C GLU A 424 -11.51 25.60 -8.35
N GLN A 425 -10.98 26.16 -7.25
CA GLN A 425 -11.77 26.56 -6.09
C GLN A 425 -12.84 27.60 -6.46
N LEU A 426 -12.50 28.56 -7.33
CA LEU A 426 -13.47 29.55 -7.83
C LEU A 426 -14.62 28.89 -8.61
N LYS A 427 -14.32 27.89 -9.46
CA LYS A 427 -15.34 27.14 -10.20
C LYS A 427 -16.24 26.32 -9.27
N GLU A 428 -15.68 25.70 -8.23
CA GLU A 428 -16.45 24.94 -7.26
C GLU A 428 -17.41 25.85 -6.47
N MET A 429 -16.95 27.04 -6.08
CA MET A 429 -17.79 28.05 -5.45
C MET A 429 -18.94 28.54 -6.35
N ASP A 430 -18.70 28.71 -7.67
CA ASP A 430 -19.76 29.03 -8.63
C ASP A 430 -20.86 27.96 -8.65
N LEU A 431 -20.46 26.69 -8.70
CA LEU A 431 -21.40 25.56 -8.70
C LEU A 431 -22.21 25.48 -7.40
N GLN A 432 -21.58 25.77 -6.25
CA GLN A 432 -22.30 25.86 -4.97
C GLN A 432 -23.28 27.03 -4.95
N GLU A 433 -22.93 28.18 -5.53
CA GLU A 433 -23.80 29.35 -5.58
C GLU A 433 -25.08 29.07 -6.40
N GLU A 434 -24.97 28.40 -7.54
CA GLU A 434 -26.12 27.98 -8.34
C GLU A 434 -27.05 27.02 -7.57
N SER A 435 -26.48 26.07 -6.82
CA SER A 435 -27.23 25.13 -5.98
C SER A 435 -27.98 25.84 -4.84
N VAL A 436 -27.32 26.78 -4.16
CA VAL A 436 -27.92 27.60 -3.10
C VAL A 436 -29.08 28.44 -3.65
N GLN A 437 -28.92 29.01 -4.85
CA GLN A 437 -29.99 29.78 -5.50
C GLN A 437 -31.20 28.92 -5.86
N GLY A 438 -30.97 27.70 -6.38
CA GLY A 438 -32.04 26.73 -6.62
C GLY A 438 -32.78 26.31 -5.35
N THR A 439 -32.06 26.20 -4.24
CA THR A 439 -32.64 25.84 -2.92
C THR A 439 -33.46 27.00 -2.35
N SER A 440 -33.01 28.24 -2.51
CA SER A 440 -33.75 29.45 -2.11
C SER A 440 -35.08 29.59 -2.84
N GLY A 441 -35.10 29.34 -4.16
CA GLY A 441 -36.33 29.35 -4.94
C GLY A 441 -37.38 28.33 -4.45
N LYS A 442 -36.94 27.11 -4.10
CA LYS A 442 -37.84 26.08 -3.51
C LYS A 442 -38.38 26.52 -2.15
N MET A 443 -37.58 27.22 -1.36
CA MET A 443 -37.99 27.71 -0.04
C MET A 443 -39.01 28.84 -0.12
N ASP A 444 -38.90 29.71 -1.13
CA ASP A 444 -39.90 30.74 -1.42
C ASP A 444 -41.23 30.13 -1.85
N GLU A 445 -41.19 29.07 -2.67
CA GLU A 445 -42.39 28.32 -3.05
C GLU A 445 -43.07 27.66 -1.85
N LEU A 446 -42.28 27.03 -0.97
CA LEU A 446 -42.78 26.43 0.28
C LEU A 446 -43.49 27.46 1.17
N ASN A 447 -42.87 28.62 1.40
CA ASN A 447 -43.45 29.69 2.20
C ASN A 447 -44.73 30.27 1.57
N SER A 448 -44.80 30.33 0.22
CA SER A 448 -46.02 30.70 -0.51
C SER A 448 -47.15 29.69 -0.29
N ILE A 449 -46.86 28.38 -0.40
CA ILE A 449 -47.83 27.30 -0.14
C ILE A 449 -48.33 27.35 1.30
N LEU A 450 -47.44 27.57 2.27
CA LEU A 450 -47.81 27.67 3.68
C LEU A 450 -48.72 28.87 3.92
N THR A 451 -48.45 30.01 3.30
CA THR A 451 -49.30 31.20 3.39
C THR A 451 -50.69 30.93 2.80
N ALA A 452 -50.76 30.29 1.63
CA ALA A 452 -52.03 29.88 1.03
C ALA A 452 -52.81 28.87 1.89
N THR A 453 -52.09 27.95 2.55
CA THR A 453 -52.68 26.95 3.45
C THR A 453 -53.25 27.61 4.71
N GLN A 454 -52.56 28.58 5.31
CA GLN A 454 -53.07 29.34 6.46
C GLN A 454 -54.35 30.10 6.10
N GLN A 455 -54.42 30.69 4.89
CA GLN A 455 -55.64 31.36 4.43
C GLN A 455 -56.83 30.39 4.30
N LYS A 456 -56.59 29.16 3.82
CA LYS A 456 -57.63 28.12 3.73
C LYS A 456 -58.10 27.68 5.13
N ILE A 457 -57.17 27.46 6.08
CA ILE A 457 -57.51 27.13 7.47
C ILE A 457 -58.34 28.25 8.10
N ASN A 458 -57.96 29.51 7.88
CA ASN A 458 -58.72 30.65 8.41
C ASN A 458 -60.14 30.71 7.83
N LYS A 459 -60.31 30.50 6.52
CA LYS A 459 -61.64 30.42 5.88
C LYS A 459 -62.47 29.28 6.47
N PHE A 460 -61.86 28.11 6.68
CA PHE A 460 -62.54 26.97 7.31
C PHE A 460 -62.95 27.27 8.76
N LYS A 461 -62.07 27.92 9.53
CA LYS A 461 -62.37 28.35 10.91
C LYS A 461 -63.52 29.36 10.96
N VAL A 462 -63.66 30.24 9.98
CA VAL A 462 -64.80 31.16 9.88
C VAL A 462 -66.10 30.40 9.54
N ALA A 463 -66.04 29.42 8.64
CA ALA A 463 -67.19 28.57 8.32
C ALA A 463 -67.67 27.75 9.54
N CYS A 464 -66.74 27.16 10.31
CA CYS A 464 -67.06 26.48 11.57
C CYS A 464 -67.40 27.46 12.71
N GLY A 465 -66.87 28.68 12.67
CA GLY A 465 -67.16 29.79 13.58
C GLY A 465 -68.62 30.23 13.55
N SER A 466 -69.30 30.06 12.41
CA SER A 466 -70.74 30.30 12.28
C SER A 466 -71.58 29.35 13.15
N LEU A 467 -71.05 28.18 13.53
CA LEU A 467 -71.68 27.23 14.45
C LEU A 467 -71.35 27.50 15.92
N THR A 468 -70.38 28.37 16.22
CA THR A 468 -69.94 28.69 17.59
C THR A 468 -70.56 29.97 18.17
N SER A 469 -71.54 30.57 17.49
CA SER A 469 -72.39 31.65 18.03
C SER A 469 -73.46 31.13 19.02
N LEU A 470 -73.59 29.81 19.20
CA LEU A 470 -74.67 29.19 19.97
C LEU A 470 -74.31 28.76 21.40
N LEU A 471 -73.04 28.83 21.84
CA LEU A 471 -72.68 28.50 23.22
C LEU A 471 -71.57 29.44 23.74
N LYS A 472 -72.00 30.51 24.40
CA LYS A 472 -71.18 31.34 25.29
C LYS A 472 -70.77 30.53 26.52
N LEU A 473 -69.48 30.55 26.87
CA LEU A 473 -68.96 31.03 28.17
C LEU A 473 -67.41 30.98 28.18
N ARG A 474 -66.82 32.06 28.70
CA ARG A 474 -65.40 32.37 28.93
C ARG A 474 -65.29 32.77 30.42
N PRO A 475 -64.13 33.08 31.04
CA PRO A 475 -62.71 32.66 30.87
C PRO A 475 -62.06 32.16 32.20
N SER A 476 -60.87 31.55 32.15
CA SER A 476 -59.73 31.89 33.05
C SER A 476 -58.43 31.13 32.72
N THR A 477 -57.37 31.92 32.48
CA THR A 477 -55.92 31.66 32.31
C THR A 477 -55.16 31.59 33.67
N PRO A 478 -53.80 31.55 33.77
CA PRO A 478 -52.71 30.83 33.07
C PRO A 478 -51.55 30.34 34.02
N SER A 479 -50.51 29.67 33.50
CA SER A 479 -49.07 29.85 33.84
C SER A 479 -48.20 28.77 33.14
N ASN A 480 -47.42 29.11 32.12
CA ASN A 480 -45.98 29.51 32.13
C ASN A 480 -44.98 28.35 32.31
N GLU A 481 -44.24 28.02 31.25
CA GLU A 481 -42.75 28.08 31.19
C GLU A 481 -42.22 27.76 29.76
N PRO A 482 -41.06 28.33 29.34
CA PRO A 482 -40.50 28.22 27.99
C PRO A 482 -39.42 27.12 27.90
N PRO A 483 -39.02 26.67 26.69
CA PRO A 483 -37.72 26.04 26.52
C PRO A 483 -36.71 26.94 25.79
N VAL A 484 -35.51 26.83 26.33
CA VAL A 484 -34.20 27.36 25.96
C VAL A 484 -33.71 26.74 24.64
N GLY A 485 -33.03 27.55 23.83
CA GLY A 485 -32.32 27.12 22.62
C GLY A 485 -30.91 26.59 22.90
N GLY A 486 -30.47 25.69 22.02
CA GLY A 486 -29.07 25.32 21.76
C GLY A 486 -28.97 25.03 20.27
N SER A 487 -28.19 25.79 19.49
CA SER A 487 -26.73 25.69 19.33
C SER A 487 -26.34 24.57 18.35
N GLU A 488 -26.35 24.91 17.05
CA GLU A 488 -25.53 24.25 16.02
C GLU A 488 -24.47 25.24 15.54
N GLY A 489 -23.33 25.27 16.23
CA GLY A 489 -22.12 25.91 15.77
C GLY A 489 -21.20 24.87 15.16
N LYS A 490 -21.22 24.73 13.82
CA LYS A 490 -20.21 23.95 13.09
C LYS A 490 -19.89 24.43 11.67
N SER A 491 -20.38 25.60 11.26
CA SER A 491 -20.10 26.16 9.92
C SER A 491 -19.39 27.53 9.94
N ILE A 492 -19.17 28.12 11.12
CA ILE A 492 -18.62 29.48 11.23
C ILE A 492 -17.10 29.47 11.39
N ASN A 493 -16.53 28.41 12.00
CA ASN A 493 -15.09 28.34 12.26
C ASN A 493 -14.28 28.06 10.98
N ASP A 494 -14.79 27.25 10.05
CA ASP A 494 -14.10 26.96 8.77
C ASP A 494 -14.04 28.18 7.84
N ALA A 495 -15.07 29.04 7.90
CA ALA A 495 -15.11 30.31 7.17
C ALA A 495 -14.20 31.39 7.80
N LEU A 496 -13.90 31.28 9.10
CA LEU A 496 -12.99 32.18 9.80
C LEU A 496 -11.52 31.81 9.56
N ASP A 497 -11.20 30.51 9.54
CA ASP A 497 -9.84 30.00 9.24
C ASP A 497 -9.40 30.28 7.79
N THR A 498 -10.35 30.26 6.85
CA THR A 498 -10.11 30.67 5.46
C THR A 498 -9.87 32.18 5.33
N LEU A 499 -10.42 33.01 6.23
CA LEU A 499 -10.20 34.46 6.22
C LEU A 499 -8.83 34.84 6.82
N ASP A 500 -8.37 34.13 7.86
CA ASP A 500 -7.07 34.34 8.48
C ASP A 500 -5.91 33.88 7.57
N THR A 501 -6.08 32.77 6.85
CA THR A 501 -5.09 32.30 5.84
C THR A 501 -4.96 33.24 4.63
N MET A 502 -6.02 33.96 4.24
CA MET A 502 -5.96 34.96 3.16
C MET A 502 -5.23 36.26 3.57
N LYS A 503 -5.24 36.60 4.86
CA LYS A 503 -4.56 37.78 5.37
C LYS A 503 -3.04 37.63 5.28
N ASP A 504 -2.53 36.43 5.53
CA ASP A 504 -1.11 36.10 5.45
C ASP A 504 -0.59 36.03 4.01
N LEU A 505 -1.43 35.68 3.02
CA LEU A 505 -1.07 35.69 1.59
C LEU A 505 -1.02 37.11 0.99
N ASN A 506 -1.80 38.05 1.54
CA ASN A 506 -1.87 39.44 1.05
C ASN A 506 -0.60 40.26 1.36
N ASP A 507 0.23 39.78 2.30
CA ASP A 507 1.49 40.41 2.71
C ASP A 507 2.72 39.82 1.98
N ALA A 508 2.56 38.79 1.14
CA ALA A 508 3.68 38.02 0.58
C ALA A 508 3.86 38.02 -0.95
N SER A 509 2.97 38.62 -1.76
CA SER A 509 3.12 38.61 -3.23
C SER A 509 2.96 39.99 -3.88
N ASP A 510 3.95 40.40 -4.68
CA ASP A 510 3.98 41.65 -5.46
C ASP A 510 3.21 41.52 -6.81
N ALA A 511 2.49 40.42 -7.02
CA ALA A 511 1.71 40.16 -8.22
C ALA A 511 0.29 40.77 -8.09
N THR A 512 -0.05 41.67 -8.99
CA THR A 512 -1.34 42.38 -9.02
C THR A 512 -2.54 41.46 -9.32
N VAL A 513 -2.29 40.26 -9.89
CA VAL A 513 -3.33 39.30 -10.31
C VAL A 513 -3.84 38.45 -9.13
N THR A 514 -2.93 37.92 -8.28
CA THR A 514 -3.29 37.14 -7.07
C THR A 514 -4.12 37.96 -6.09
N LYS A 515 -3.79 39.25 -5.95
CA LYS A 515 -4.54 40.19 -5.10
C LYS A 515 -5.96 40.46 -5.59
N ALA A 516 -6.17 40.49 -6.91
CA ALA A 516 -7.49 40.66 -7.50
C ALA A 516 -8.35 39.40 -7.32
N ALA A 517 -7.78 38.22 -7.54
CA ALA A 517 -8.47 36.94 -7.38
C ALA A 517 -8.83 36.64 -5.90
N ALA A 518 -7.92 36.90 -4.96
CA ALA A 518 -8.20 36.77 -3.52
C ALA A 518 -9.31 37.71 -3.05
N LYS A 519 -9.33 38.95 -3.57
CA LYS A 519 -10.39 39.92 -3.28
C LYS A 519 -11.75 39.46 -3.82
N ASP A 520 -11.78 38.92 -5.03
CA ASP A 520 -13.00 38.39 -5.67
C ASP A 520 -13.56 37.19 -4.89
N LEU A 521 -12.68 36.27 -4.48
CA LEU A 521 -13.01 35.13 -3.62
C LEU A 521 -13.63 35.58 -2.28
N GLY A 522 -13.00 36.54 -1.59
CA GLY A 522 -13.51 37.07 -0.33
C GLY A 522 -14.90 37.73 -0.46
N THR A 523 -15.15 38.44 -1.56
CA THR A 523 -16.48 39.00 -1.83
C THR A 523 -17.54 37.93 -2.11
N LYS A 524 -17.14 36.80 -2.70
CA LYS A 524 -18.05 35.69 -3.02
C LYS A 524 -18.42 34.87 -1.78
N VAL A 525 -17.47 34.64 -0.88
CA VAL A 525 -17.71 33.96 0.42
C VAL A 525 -18.70 34.77 1.28
N THR A 526 -18.50 36.09 1.37
CA THR A 526 -19.40 36.95 2.15
C THR A 526 -20.82 36.99 1.57
N SER A 527 -20.96 37.03 0.24
CA SER A 527 -22.26 36.88 -0.45
C SER A 527 -22.95 35.54 -0.17
N GLN A 528 -22.20 34.43 -0.11
CA GLN A 528 -22.77 33.12 0.22
C GLN A 528 -23.24 33.04 1.68
N LEU A 529 -22.53 33.65 2.63
CA LEU A 529 -22.94 33.75 4.03
C LEU A 529 -24.28 34.49 4.18
N ASP A 530 -24.42 35.66 3.53
CA ASP A 530 -25.67 36.43 3.56
C ASP A 530 -26.86 35.63 2.97
N LYS A 531 -26.62 34.87 1.89
CA LYS A 531 -27.63 34.00 1.28
C LYS A 531 -28.01 32.84 2.19
N LEU A 532 -27.05 32.26 2.91
CA LEU A 532 -27.28 31.16 3.85
C LEU A 532 -28.12 31.63 5.05
N ASP A 533 -27.82 32.81 5.60
CA ASP A 533 -28.62 33.42 6.66
C ASP A 533 -30.06 33.68 6.22
N SER A 534 -30.24 34.16 4.98
CA SER A 534 -31.58 34.31 4.41
C SER A 534 -32.32 32.96 4.29
N LEU A 535 -31.63 31.90 3.89
CA LEU A 535 -32.19 30.55 3.79
C LEU A 535 -32.59 29.99 5.17
N LEU A 536 -31.73 30.14 6.18
CA LEU A 536 -32.03 29.74 7.56
C LEU A 536 -33.27 30.46 8.09
N TYR A 537 -33.37 31.77 7.87
CA TYR A 537 -34.54 32.55 8.25
C TYR A 537 -35.83 32.04 7.56
N LYS A 538 -35.76 31.75 6.25
CA LYS A 538 -36.89 31.17 5.49
C LYS A 538 -37.28 29.78 6.02
N ALA A 539 -36.31 28.98 6.45
CA ALA A 539 -36.50 27.64 6.99
C ALA A 539 -37.16 27.62 8.36
N ASP A 540 -36.70 28.47 9.26
CA ASP A 540 -37.30 28.61 10.59
C ASP A 540 -38.74 29.09 10.50
N ASN A 541 -39.01 30.07 9.63
CA ASN A 541 -40.36 30.58 9.42
C ASN A 541 -41.30 29.51 8.84
N ALA A 542 -40.83 28.71 7.88
CA ALA A 542 -41.60 27.60 7.31
C ALA A 542 -41.91 26.53 8.38
N THR A 543 -40.90 26.15 9.17
CA THR A 543 -41.04 25.15 10.24
C THR A 543 -42.02 25.61 11.32
N TYR A 544 -41.91 26.87 11.74
CA TYR A 544 -42.84 27.49 12.68
C TYR A 544 -44.27 27.48 12.13
N SER A 545 -44.45 27.92 10.87
CA SER A 545 -45.75 27.96 10.20
C SER A 545 -46.38 26.59 10.06
N MET A 546 -45.62 25.56 9.66
CA MET A 546 -46.09 24.18 9.56
C MET A 546 -46.56 23.63 10.91
N LYS A 547 -45.78 23.86 11.98
CA LYS A 547 -46.14 23.40 13.33
C LYS A 547 -47.42 24.07 13.81
N HIS A 548 -47.51 25.39 13.65
CA HIS A 548 -48.70 26.15 14.04
C HIS A 548 -49.95 25.73 13.27
N GLN A 549 -49.85 25.54 11.94
CA GLN A 549 -50.96 25.05 11.11
C GLN A 549 -51.40 23.65 11.51
N THR A 550 -50.45 22.75 11.79
CA THR A 550 -50.73 21.38 12.26
C THR A 550 -51.51 21.40 13.58
N ASP A 551 -51.12 22.24 14.52
CA ASP A 551 -51.80 22.38 15.80
C ASP A 551 -53.21 22.99 15.66
N GLN A 552 -53.38 23.94 14.74
CA GLN A 552 -54.71 24.47 14.42
C GLN A 552 -55.61 23.41 13.79
N MET A 553 -55.12 22.62 12.84
CA MET A 553 -55.89 21.53 12.23
C MET A 553 -56.28 20.47 13.27
N LYS A 554 -55.36 20.10 14.18
CA LYS A 554 -55.67 19.18 15.30
C LYS A 554 -56.76 19.70 16.22
N LYS A 555 -56.79 21.02 16.49
CA LYS A 555 -57.83 21.66 17.29
C LYS A 555 -59.18 21.76 16.57
N ILE A 556 -59.17 21.81 15.24
CA ILE A 556 -60.39 21.81 14.42
C ILE A 556 -60.96 20.39 14.28
N ALA A 557 -60.09 19.36 14.29
CA ALA A 557 -60.48 17.96 14.17
C ALA A 557 -61.01 17.34 15.48
N LYS A 558 -60.70 17.94 16.64
CA LYS A 558 -61.35 17.67 17.93
C LYS A 558 -62.59 18.52 18.07
#